data_AF-A0A7J2HXA4-F1
#
_entry.id   AF-A0A7J2HXA4-F1
#
_cell.length_a   1.000
_cell.length_b   1.000
_cell.length_c   1.000
_cell.angle_alpha   90.00
_cell.angle_beta   90.00
_cell.angle_gamma   90.00
#
_symmetry.space_group_name_H-M   'P 1'
#
loop_
_entity.id
_entity.type
_entity.pdbx_description
1 polymer ?
#
loop_
_entity_poly.entity_id
_entity_poly.type
_entity_poly.pdbx_seq_one_letter_code
_entity_poly.pdbx_strand_id
1 'polypeptide(L)'
;MGTLVKLKYKHVKEDLEAGRVPVHIHVEAEITKGKYCDYDTFINEEAAHYLKLYLEQRRKGTRRIPPEEIKDESPLFRTYEREVRPISPKTAEWVLRETMRRAGLSMKKGKRCEVRVHSLRKFFRTQMAALGVPSDYIEYMMGHKLSTYHDVRMKGIEFLRSVYAAANLRIFQKEKVTLADILKEIIKSRGEDPSKYLKEHIMAGKAILSEEEEAEVYARAIWEMLKRDQMASLIGSQCQRTT
;
A
#
# COMPACT_ATOMS: atom_id res chain seq x y z
N MET A 1 -4.28 5.32 -20.00
CA MET A 1 -4.76 6.66 -19.58
C MET A 1 -6.26 6.86 -19.72
N GLY A 2 -6.92 6.41 -20.80
CA GLY A 2 -8.34 6.73 -21.04
C GLY A 2 -9.29 6.41 -19.88
N THR A 3 -9.17 5.23 -19.26
CA THR A 3 -10.03 4.81 -18.14
C THR A 3 -9.73 5.58 -16.84
N LEU A 4 -8.43 5.78 -16.52
CA LEU A 4 -7.99 6.42 -15.28
C LEU A 4 -8.58 7.83 -15.11
N VAL A 5 -8.61 8.62 -16.18
CA VAL A 5 -9.09 10.01 -16.13
C VAL A 5 -10.61 10.14 -16.05
N LYS A 6 -11.34 9.04 -16.31
CA LYS A 6 -12.81 8.97 -16.20
C LYS A 6 -13.28 8.53 -14.82
N LEU A 7 -12.37 8.09 -13.95
CA LEU A 7 -12.73 7.72 -12.59
C LEU A 7 -13.30 8.94 -11.87
N LYS A 8 -14.38 8.68 -11.15
CA LYS A 8 -15.07 9.58 -10.22
C LYS A 8 -14.84 9.12 -8.79
N TYR A 9 -15.10 10.00 -7.82
CA TYR A 9 -14.91 9.70 -6.40
C TYR A 9 -15.71 8.48 -5.93
N LYS A 10 -16.93 8.25 -6.47
CA LYS A 10 -17.74 7.06 -6.16
C LYS A 10 -17.00 5.72 -6.28
N HIS A 11 -16.05 5.60 -7.22
CA HIS A 11 -15.36 4.33 -7.46
C HIS A 11 -14.33 3.97 -6.38
N VAL A 12 -13.93 4.93 -5.54
CA VAL A 12 -12.97 4.73 -4.45
C VAL A 12 -13.55 5.03 -3.07
N LYS A 13 -14.65 5.79 -3.01
CA LYS A 13 -15.21 6.38 -1.78
C LYS A 13 -15.42 5.36 -0.68
N GLU A 14 -16.08 4.24 -0.97
CA GLU A 14 -16.49 3.28 0.07
C GLU A 14 -15.29 2.73 0.85
N ASP A 15 -14.31 2.18 0.15
CA ASP A 15 -13.10 1.62 0.76
C ASP A 15 -12.17 2.69 1.33
N LEU A 16 -12.06 3.84 0.66
CA LEU A 16 -11.17 4.91 1.08
C LEU A 16 -11.60 5.53 2.41
N GLU A 17 -12.92 5.76 2.57
CA GLU A 17 -13.53 6.31 3.78
C GLU A 17 -13.65 5.24 4.89
N ALA A 18 -13.86 3.97 4.54
CA ALA A 18 -13.82 2.86 5.50
C ALA A 18 -12.40 2.49 5.97
N GLY A 19 -11.36 3.08 5.38
CA GLY A 19 -9.97 2.78 5.71
C GLY A 19 -9.52 1.37 5.31
N ARG A 20 -10.21 0.73 4.36
CA ARG A 20 -9.88 -0.62 3.89
C ARG A 20 -8.69 -0.58 2.92
N VAL A 21 -7.71 -1.45 3.14
CA VAL A 21 -6.51 -1.56 2.31
C VAL A 21 -6.30 -3.04 1.97
N PRO A 22 -6.02 -3.41 0.70
CA PRO A 22 -5.99 -2.58 -0.52
C PRO A 22 -7.35 -1.96 -0.86
N VAL A 23 -7.38 -0.73 -1.40
CA VAL A 23 -8.63 -0.05 -1.78
C VAL A 23 -9.12 -0.62 -3.11
N HIS A 24 -10.37 -1.10 -3.12
CA HIS A 24 -11.05 -1.60 -4.31
C HIS A 24 -11.49 -0.46 -5.23
N ILE A 25 -11.38 -0.71 -6.53
CA ILE A 25 -11.84 0.17 -7.60
C ILE A 25 -12.61 -0.69 -8.58
N HIS A 26 -13.94 -0.54 -8.58
CA HIS A 26 -14.78 -1.12 -9.61
C HIS A 26 -14.77 -0.22 -10.85
N VAL A 27 -14.42 -0.78 -12.00
CA VAL A 27 -14.37 -0.08 -13.27
C VAL A 27 -15.50 -0.60 -14.16
N GLU A 28 -16.53 0.22 -14.33
CA GLU A 28 -17.68 -0.09 -15.18
C GLU A 28 -17.26 -0.22 -16.66
N ALA A 29 -17.92 -1.12 -17.40
CA ALA A 29 -17.63 -1.34 -18.82
C ALA A 29 -17.65 -0.03 -19.62
N GLU A 30 -18.57 0.88 -19.33
CA GLU A 30 -18.76 2.14 -20.07
C GLU A 30 -17.54 3.06 -20.07
N ILE A 31 -16.77 3.06 -18.98
CA ILE A 31 -15.56 3.88 -18.85
C ILE A 31 -14.33 3.19 -19.43
N THR A 32 -14.38 1.88 -19.68
CA THR A 32 -13.30 1.11 -20.28
C THR A 32 -13.09 1.43 -21.77
N LYS A 33 -11.89 1.14 -22.26
CA LYS A 33 -11.57 1.26 -23.69
C LYS A 33 -12.26 0.13 -24.45
N GLY A 34 -13.21 0.48 -25.32
CA GLY A 34 -13.94 -0.47 -26.15
C GLY A 34 -15.24 -1.02 -25.52
N LYS A 35 -15.55 -0.64 -24.28
CA LYS A 35 -16.82 -0.95 -23.60
C LYS A 35 -17.16 -2.44 -23.49
N TYR A 36 -16.15 -3.29 -23.37
CA TYR A 36 -16.34 -4.74 -23.48
C TYR A 36 -16.73 -5.41 -22.17
N CYS A 37 -16.07 -5.08 -21.06
CA CYS A 37 -16.27 -5.72 -19.76
C CYS A 37 -16.03 -4.73 -18.63
N ASP A 38 -16.77 -4.88 -17.54
CA ASP A 38 -16.39 -4.36 -16.23
C ASP A 38 -15.15 -5.09 -15.70
N TYR A 39 -14.48 -4.55 -14.69
CA TYR A 39 -13.46 -5.30 -13.95
C TYR A 39 -13.18 -4.64 -12.60
N ASP A 40 -12.62 -5.44 -11.69
CA ASP A 40 -12.21 -4.97 -10.37
C ASP A 40 -10.69 -4.87 -10.31
N THR A 41 -10.20 -3.76 -9.79
CA THR A 41 -8.78 -3.55 -9.55
C THR A 41 -8.57 -2.98 -8.16
N PHE A 42 -7.32 -2.99 -7.70
CA PHE A 42 -6.98 -2.57 -6.34
C PHE A 42 -5.78 -1.62 -6.35
N ILE A 43 -5.74 -0.73 -5.37
CA ILE A 43 -4.58 0.10 -5.06
C ILE A 43 -4.08 -0.21 -3.65
N ASN A 44 -2.77 -0.28 -3.51
CA ASN A 44 -2.11 -0.57 -2.24
C ASN A 44 -2.18 0.63 -1.27
N GLU A 45 -1.64 0.43 -0.07
CA GLU A 45 -1.56 1.43 1.00
C GLU A 45 -0.90 2.75 0.56
N GLU A 46 0.21 2.66 -0.18
CA GLU A 46 0.98 3.83 -0.63
C GLU A 46 0.15 4.70 -1.58
N ALA A 47 -0.47 4.06 -2.58
CA ALA A 47 -1.33 4.74 -3.53
C ALA A 47 -2.57 5.33 -2.85
N ALA A 48 -3.18 4.60 -1.92
CA ALA A 48 -4.30 5.09 -1.13
C ALA A 48 -3.91 6.32 -0.28
N HIS A 49 -2.73 6.30 0.35
CA HIS A 49 -2.21 7.42 1.13
C HIS A 49 -2.04 8.69 0.28
N TYR A 50 -1.36 8.60 -0.87
CA TYR A 50 -1.20 9.75 -1.77
C TYR A 50 -2.53 10.25 -2.34
N LEU A 51 -3.47 9.34 -2.60
CA LEU A 51 -4.81 9.72 -3.03
C LEU A 51 -5.55 10.51 -1.95
N LYS A 52 -5.46 10.09 -0.68
CA LYS A 52 -6.04 10.83 0.46
C LYS A 52 -5.43 12.23 0.58
N LEU A 53 -4.11 12.35 0.55
CA LEU A 53 -3.42 13.66 0.59
C LEU A 53 -3.88 14.58 -0.54
N TYR A 54 -4.04 14.03 -1.75
CA TYR A 54 -4.54 14.79 -2.89
C TYR A 54 -5.99 15.26 -2.69
N LEU A 55 -6.88 14.40 -2.19
CA LEU A 55 -8.28 14.77 -1.92
C LEU A 55 -8.37 15.79 -0.77
N GLU A 56 -7.54 15.68 0.26
CA GLU A 56 -7.45 16.68 1.33
C GLU A 56 -6.98 18.04 0.81
N GLN A 57 -5.98 18.06 -0.06
CA GLN A 57 -5.52 19.29 -0.71
C GLN A 57 -6.64 19.94 -1.53
N ARG A 58 -7.48 19.14 -2.21
CA ARG A 58 -8.66 19.64 -2.93
C ARG A 58 -9.70 20.24 -1.98
N ARG A 59 -10.00 19.56 -0.88
CA ARG A 59 -10.92 20.05 0.16
C ARG A 59 -10.44 21.36 0.79
N LYS A 60 -9.13 21.51 1.02
CA LYS A 60 -8.53 22.74 1.58
C LYS A 60 -8.38 23.87 0.55
N GLY A 61 -8.25 23.54 -0.73
CA GLY A 61 -7.89 24.49 -1.77
C GLY A 61 -6.44 24.98 -1.66
N THR A 62 -6.09 25.93 -2.53
CA THR A 62 -4.80 26.62 -2.56
C THR A 62 -5.03 28.11 -2.87
N ARG A 63 -3.97 28.92 -2.90
CA ARG A 63 -4.07 30.34 -3.30
C ARG A 63 -4.75 30.55 -4.66
N ARG A 64 -4.62 29.60 -5.60
CA ARG A 64 -5.17 29.70 -6.97
C ARG A 64 -6.45 28.88 -7.18
N ILE A 65 -6.66 27.84 -6.39
CA ILE A 65 -7.80 26.92 -6.54
C ILE A 65 -8.66 27.04 -5.28
N PRO A 66 -9.94 27.40 -5.39
CA PRO A 66 -10.80 27.49 -4.23
C PRO A 66 -10.98 26.12 -3.55
N PRO A 67 -11.25 26.08 -2.24
CA PRO A 67 -11.74 24.88 -1.56
C PRO A 67 -12.96 24.31 -2.28
N GLU A 68 -13.06 22.98 -2.37
CA GLU A 68 -14.21 22.30 -2.97
C GLU A 68 -14.75 21.16 -2.10
N GLU A 69 -16.05 20.95 -2.15
CA GLU A 69 -16.71 19.77 -1.59
C GLU A 69 -16.68 18.63 -2.64
N ILE A 70 -16.12 17.47 -2.26
CA ILE A 70 -15.97 16.33 -3.17
C ILE A 70 -17.22 15.45 -3.06
N LYS A 71 -17.98 15.38 -4.15
CA LYS A 71 -19.19 14.56 -4.28
C LYS A 71 -18.91 13.30 -5.08
N ASP A 72 -19.85 12.36 -5.06
CA ASP A 72 -19.70 11.04 -5.69
C ASP A 72 -19.40 11.14 -7.20
N GLU A 73 -20.04 12.09 -7.87
CA GLU A 73 -19.88 12.37 -9.29
C GLU A 73 -18.67 13.24 -9.63
N SER A 74 -17.98 13.80 -8.62
CA SER A 74 -16.79 14.62 -8.84
C SER A 74 -15.69 13.79 -9.51
N PRO A 75 -15.00 14.33 -10.52
CA PRO A 75 -13.90 13.64 -11.16
C PRO A 75 -12.81 13.35 -10.13
N LEU A 76 -12.27 12.13 -10.16
CA LEU A 76 -11.24 11.71 -9.23
C LEU A 76 -9.98 12.53 -9.46
N PHE A 77 -9.61 12.80 -10.72
CA PHE A 77 -8.49 13.68 -11.08
C PHE A 77 -8.99 14.89 -11.87
N ARG A 78 -8.74 16.10 -11.33
CA ARG A 78 -9.16 17.37 -11.94
C ARG A 78 -8.02 18.17 -12.56
N THR A 79 -8.36 19.13 -13.41
CA THR A 79 -7.43 20.15 -13.93
C THR A 79 -7.08 21.19 -12.85
N TYR A 80 -6.02 21.96 -13.12
CA TYR A 80 -5.57 23.10 -12.29
C TYR A 80 -6.36 24.38 -12.64
N GLU A 81 -7.65 24.26 -12.96
CA GLU A 81 -8.55 25.39 -13.18
C GLU A 81 -9.31 25.70 -11.88
N ARG A 82 -10.05 26.82 -11.81
CA ARG A 82 -10.92 27.10 -10.65
C ARG A 82 -12.14 26.18 -10.65
N GLU A 83 -12.76 26.00 -11.82
CA GLU A 83 -13.88 25.07 -12.02
C GLU A 83 -13.44 23.61 -11.96
N VAL A 84 -14.31 22.76 -11.39
CA VAL A 84 -14.06 21.31 -11.29
C VAL A 84 -14.24 20.67 -12.66
N ARG A 85 -13.13 20.39 -13.35
CA ARG A 85 -13.14 19.69 -14.65
C ARG A 85 -12.21 18.49 -14.63
N PRO A 86 -12.60 17.36 -15.24
CA PRO A 86 -11.73 16.19 -15.32
C PRO A 86 -10.48 16.49 -16.14
N ILE A 87 -9.35 15.91 -15.76
CA ILE A 87 -8.12 16.00 -16.56
C ILE A 87 -8.30 15.28 -17.91
N SER A 88 -7.86 15.91 -19.01
CA SER A 88 -7.92 15.24 -20.31
C SER A 88 -6.91 14.08 -20.40
N PRO A 89 -7.18 13.01 -21.19
CA PRO A 89 -6.20 11.94 -21.40
C PRO A 89 -4.84 12.45 -21.89
N LYS A 90 -4.85 13.45 -22.79
CA LYS A 90 -3.64 14.08 -23.35
C LYS A 90 -2.85 14.83 -22.28
N THR A 91 -3.55 15.57 -21.41
CA THR A 91 -2.92 16.29 -20.29
C THR A 91 -2.33 15.29 -19.29
N ALA A 92 -3.06 14.23 -18.94
CA ALA A 92 -2.56 13.22 -18.01
C ALA A 92 -1.33 12.48 -18.56
N GLU A 93 -1.31 12.15 -19.86
CA GLU A 93 -0.14 11.58 -20.51
C GLU A 93 1.04 12.55 -20.54
N TRP A 94 0.79 13.84 -20.81
CA TRP A 94 1.82 14.88 -20.79
C TRP A 94 2.43 15.05 -19.39
N VAL A 95 1.60 15.15 -18.34
CA VAL A 95 2.03 15.26 -16.95
C VAL A 95 2.90 14.07 -16.57
N LEU A 96 2.45 12.84 -16.88
CA LEU A 96 3.21 11.64 -16.55
C LEU A 96 4.55 11.60 -17.28
N ARG A 97 4.57 11.95 -18.57
CA ARG A 97 5.81 12.01 -19.37
C ARG A 97 6.79 13.04 -18.80
N GLU A 98 6.29 14.21 -18.40
CA GLU A 98 7.14 15.25 -17.81
C GLU A 98 7.69 14.83 -16.45
N THR A 99 6.88 14.16 -15.62
CA THR A 99 7.36 13.56 -14.36
C THR A 99 8.44 12.52 -14.61
N MET A 100 8.25 11.60 -15.56
CA MET A 100 9.26 10.61 -15.94
C MET A 100 10.55 11.25 -16.46
N ARG A 101 10.43 12.34 -17.23
CA ARG A 101 11.58 13.11 -17.72
C ARG A 101 12.35 13.75 -16.57
N ARG A 102 11.66 14.40 -15.63
CA ARG A 102 12.26 15.02 -14.45
C ARG A 102 12.93 13.99 -13.52
N ALA A 103 12.38 12.78 -13.46
CA ALA A 103 12.94 11.66 -12.71
C ALA A 103 14.14 10.98 -13.41
N GLY A 104 14.57 11.44 -14.59
CA GLY A 104 15.68 10.83 -15.34
C GLY A 104 15.33 9.49 -16.00
N LEU A 105 14.07 9.06 -15.97
CA LEU A 105 13.60 7.79 -16.55
C LEU A 105 13.35 7.86 -18.07
N SER A 106 13.40 9.07 -18.63
CA SER A 106 13.23 9.29 -20.06
C SER A 106 14.60 9.46 -20.75
N MET A 107 15.47 8.45 -20.63
CA MET A 107 16.69 8.39 -21.43
C MET A 107 16.32 8.14 -22.91
N LYS A 108 16.78 8.99 -23.82
CA LYS A 108 16.66 8.74 -25.26
C LYS A 108 17.78 7.78 -25.69
N LYS A 109 17.51 6.48 -25.78
CA LYS A 109 18.29 5.59 -26.67
C LYS A 109 17.57 5.50 -28.02
N GLY A 110 17.95 6.37 -28.97
CA GLY A 110 17.42 6.38 -30.34
C GLY A 110 16.04 7.06 -30.49
N LYS A 111 15.21 6.58 -31.44
CA LYS A 111 13.91 7.18 -31.82
C LYS A 111 12.77 6.98 -30.81
N ARG A 112 12.96 6.26 -29.69
CA ARG A 112 11.89 5.91 -28.74
C ARG A 112 12.28 6.25 -27.30
N CYS A 113 11.36 6.86 -26.55
CA CYS A 113 11.47 6.98 -25.08
C CYS A 113 11.35 5.58 -24.45
N GLU A 114 12.23 5.27 -23.49
CA GLU A 114 12.35 3.97 -22.83
C GLU A 114 11.15 3.63 -21.93
N VAL A 115 10.63 4.63 -21.21
CA VAL A 115 9.45 4.47 -20.35
C VAL A 115 8.26 5.25 -20.92
N ARG A 116 7.12 4.56 -21.05
CA ARG A 116 5.83 5.12 -21.52
C ARG A 116 4.74 4.84 -20.49
N VAL A 117 3.58 5.47 -20.66
CA VAL A 117 2.37 5.11 -19.89
C VAL A 117 2.10 3.61 -19.92
N HIS A 118 2.24 2.97 -21.09
CA HIS A 118 2.03 1.53 -21.24
C HIS A 118 3.09 0.70 -20.50
N SER A 119 4.28 1.25 -20.25
CA SER A 119 5.33 0.58 -19.47
C SER A 119 4.91 0.39 -18.02
N LEU A 120 4.15 1.31 -17.41
CA LEU A 120 3.60 1.13 -16.05
C LEU A 120 2.62 -0.04 -15.98
N ARG A 121 1.78 -0.17 -17.00
CA ARG A 121 0.84 -1.30 -17.13
C ARG A 121 1.59 -2.63 -17.29
N LYS A 122 2.66 -2.65 -18.10
CA LYS A 122 3.52 -3.83 -18.25
C LYS A 122 4.27 -4.15 -16.96
N PHE A 123 4.75 -3.14 -16.23
CA PHE A 123 5.41 -3.29 -14.94
C PHE A 123 4.48 -3.96 -13.94
N PHE A 124 3.25 -3.48 -13.78
CA PHE A 124 2.25 -4.12 -12.91
C PHE A 124 2.10 -5.61 -13.22
N ARG A 125 1.89 -5.96 -14.49
CA ARG A 125 1.74 -7.35 -14.93
C ARG A 125 2.96 -8.20 -14.58
N THR A 126 4.14 -7.71 -14.92
CA THR A 126 5.41 -8.44 -14.69
C THR A 126 5.69 -8.63 -13.21
N GLN A 127 5.50 -7.60 -12.38
CA GLN A 127 5.76 -7.69 -10.95
C GLN A 127 4.78 -8.60 -10.25
N MET A 128 3.48 -8.50 -10.55
CA MET A 128 2.47 -9.40 -9.96
C MET A 128 2.73 -10.86 -10.31
N ALA A 129 3.14 -11.13 -11.55
CA ALA A 129 3.52 -12.48 -11.97
C ALA A 129 4.78 -12.99 -11.25
N ALA A 130 5.79 -12.13 -11.07
CA ALA A 130 7.00 -12.46 -10.31
C ALA A 130 6.69 -12.73 -8.82
N LEU A 131 5.64 -12.10 -8.28
CA LEU A 131 5.12 -12.33 -6.92
C LEU A 131 4.20 -13.56 -6.83
N GLY A 132 4.07 -14.34 -7.90
CA GLY A 132 3.33 -15.61 -7.90
C GLY A 132 1.82 -15.49 -8.14
N VAL A 133 1.32 -14.31 -8.54
CA VAL A 133 -0.11 -14.15 -8.85
C VAL A 133 -0.42 -14.81 -10.20
N PRO A 134 -1.47 -15.67 -10.28
CA PRO A 134 -1.89 -16.28 -11.54
C PRO A 134 -2.19 -15.25 -12.63
N SER A 135 -1.80 -15.56 -13.88
CA SER A 135 -1.97 -14.66 -15.03
C SER A 135 -3.41 -14.18 -15.20
N ASP A 136 -4.37 -15.08 -15.04
CA ASP A 136 -5.79 -14.78 -15.28
C ASP A 136 -6.30 -13.70 -14.32
N TYR A 137 -5.84 -13.70 -13.07
CA TYR A 137 -6.21 -12.67 -12.09
C TYR A 137 -5.55 -11.34 -12.41
N ILE A 138 -4.28 -11.36 -12.84
CA ILE A 138 -3.58 -10.15 -13.25
C ILE A 138 -4.27 -9.52 -14.46
N GLU A 139 -4.57 -10.32 -15.47
CA GLU A 139 -5.19 -9.89 -16.72
C GLU A 139 -6.63 -9.38 -16.46
N TYR A 140 -7.38 -10.01 -15.54
CA TYR A 140 -8.67 -9.51 -15.04
C TYR A 140 -8.52 -8.15 -14.35
N MET A 141 -7.59 -8.01 -13.40
CA MET A 141 -7.33 -6.73 -12.70
C MET A 141 -6.86 -5.62 -13.63
N MET A 142 -6.32 -5.98 -14.79
CA MET A 142 -5.95 -5.05 -15.85
C MET A 142 -7.13 -4.68 -16.76
N GLY A 143 -8.23 -5.44 -16.74
CA GLY A 143 -9.38 -5.26 -17.62
C GLY A 143 -9.13 -5.81 -19.02
N HIS A 144 -8.38 -6.90 -19.14
CA HIS A 144 -8.25 -7.63 -20.40
C HIS A 144 -9.39 -8.65 -20.56
N LYS A 145 -9.84 -8.84 -21.80
CA LYS A 145 -10.86 -9.85 -22.12
C LYS A 145 -10.23 -11.24 -22.08
N LEU A 146 -10.72 -12.08 -21.19
CA LEU A 146 -10.26 -13.46 -20.99
C LEU A 146 -11.37 -14.44 -21.34
N SER A 147 -11.02 -15.65 -21.73
CA SER A 147 -11.96 -16.77 -21.76
C SER A 147 -12.48 -17.11 -20.36
N THR A 148 -11.62 -17.01 -19.35
CA THR A 148 -11.92 -17.30 -17.92
C THR A 148 -12.47 -16.10 -17.15
N TYR A 149 -12.89 -15.02 -17.85
CA TYR A 149 -13.35 -13.78 -17.21
C TYR A 149 -14.45 -14.02 -16.17
N HIS A 150 -15.46 -14.81 -16.52
CA HIS A 150 -16.58 -15.12 -15.63
C HIS A 150 -16.14 -15.94 -14.41
N ASP A 151 -15.22 -16.90 -14.60
CA ASP A 151 -14.70 -17.73 -13.52
C ASP A 151 -13.95 -16.89 -12.48
N VAL A 152 -13.13 -15.93 -12.93
CA VAL A 152 -12.42 -15.01 -12.03
C VAL A 152 -13.40 -14.10 -11.30
N ARG A 153 -14.39 -13.55 -11.99
CA ARG A 153 -15.42 -12.68 -11.40
C ARG A 153 -16.25 -13.41 -10.33
N MET A 154 -16.58 -14.67 -10.57
CA MET A 154 -17.36 -15.49 -9.63
C MET A 154 -16.64 -15.77 -8.30
N LYS A 155 -15.30 -15.64 -8.24
CA LYS A 155 -14.56 -15.80 -6.97
C LYS A 155 -14.84 -14.69 -5.96
N GLY A 156 -15.36 -13.55 -6.41
CA GLY A 156 -15.72 -12.43 -5.56
C GLY A 156 -14.58 -11.48 -5.22
N ILE A 157 -14.96 -10.28 -4.80
CA ILE A 157 -14.06 -9.14 -4.59
C ILE A 157 -13.06 -9.42 -3.45
N GLU A 158 -13.53 -9.98 -2.33
CA GLU A 158 -12.67 -10.22 -1.16
C GLU A 158 -11.61 -11.29 -1.41
N PHE A 159 -11.90 -12.28 -2.25
CA PHE A 159 -10.88 -13.23 -2.71
C PHE A 159 -9.81 -12.52 -3.55
N LEU A 160 -10.21 -11.70 -4.53
CA LEU A 160 -9.25 -10.97 -5.35
C LEU A 160 -8.45 -9.94 -4.53
N ARG A 161 -9.07 -9.34 -3.53
CA ARG A 161 -8.44 -8.43 -2.57
C ARG A 161 -7.36 -9.15 -1.78
N SER A 162 -7.64 -10.36 -1.26
CA SER A 162 -6.66 -11.14 -0.49
C SER A 162 -5.48 -11.57 -1.36
N VAL A 163 -5.73 -11.97 -2.62
CA VAL A 163 -4.68 -12.26 -3.60
C VAL A 163 -3.79 -11.05 -3.86
N TYR A 164 -4.39 -9.87 -4.08
CA TYR A 164 -3.63 -8.64 -4.28
C TYR A 164 -2.83 -8.24 -3.03
N ALA A 165 -3.45 -8.35 -1.85
CA ALA A 165 -2.82 -8.03 -0.58
C ALA A 165 -1.62 -8.95 -0.29
N ALA A 166 -1.75 -10.25 -0.58
CA ALA A 166 -0.68 -11.23 -0.42
C ALA A 166 0.52 -10.94 -1.34
N ALA A 167 0.27 -10.51 -2.57
CA ALA A 167 1.33 -10.09 -3.49
C ALA A 167 2.12 -8.89 -2.94
N ASN A 168 1.46 -7.98 -2.21
CA ASN A 168 2.06 -6.85 -1.52
C ASN A 168 3.01 -6.03 -2.43
N LEU A 169 2.57 -5.75 -3.66
CA LEU A 169 3.31 -4.91 -4.59
C LEU A 169 3.48 -3.50 -4.01
N ARG A 170 4.74 -3.06 -3.85
CA ARG A 170 5.11 -1.75 -3.29
C ARG A 170 6.11 -1.04 -4.18
N ILE A 171 6.05 0.29 -4.16
CA ILE A 171 7.03 1.16 -4.83
C ILE A 171 8.22 1.38 -3.90
N PHE A 172 7.95 1.64 -2.62
CA PHE A 172 9.00 1.78 -1.63
C PHE A 172 9.32 0.42 -1.03
N GLN A 173 10.61 0.11 -0.91
CA GLN A 173 11.04 -1.02 -0.11
C GLN A 173 10.59 -0.76 1.33
N LYS A 174 9.99 -1.76 1.99
CA LYS A 174 9.86 -1.68 3.44
C LYS A 174 11.27 -1.55 4.01
N GLU A 175 11.42 -0.71 5.03
CA GLU A 175 12.56 -0.85 5.93
C GLU A 175 12.64 -2.32 6.30
N LYS A 176 13.83 -2.93 6.13
CA LYS A 176 14.03 -4.30 6.57
C LYS A 176 13.79 -4.28 8.07
N VAL A 177 12.64 -4.80 8.49
CA VAL A 177 12.33 -4.92 9.92
C VAL A 177 13.46 -5.75 10.51
N THR A 178 14.30 -5.12 11.33
CA THR A 178 15.44 -5.80 11.94
C THR A 178 14.91 -6.74 13.02
N LEU A 179 15.71 -7.73 13.40
CA LEU A 179 15.36 -8.58 14.54
C LEU A 179 15.11 -7.72 15.80
N ALA A 180 15.91 -6.67 16.00
CA ALA A 180 15.72 -5.72 17.10
C ALA A 180 14.35 -5.04 17.07
N ASP A 181 13.83 -4.65 15.90
CA ASP A 181 12.50 -4.02 15.78
C ASP A 181 11.37 -4.99 16.15
N ILE A 182 11.47 -6.27 15.75
CA ILE A 182 10.51 -7.30 16.14
C ILE A 182 10.51 -7.48 17.66
N LEU A 183 11.69 -7.57 18.27
CA LEU A 183 11.83 -7.75 19.71
C LEU A 183 11.35 -6.51 20.48
N LYS A 184 11.59 -5.29 19.97
CA LYS A 184 11.04 -4.04 20.53
C LYS A 184 9.52 -4.08 20.56
N GLU A 185 8.87 -4.50 19.47
CA GLU A 185 7.41 -4.59 19.40
C GLU A 185 6.85 -5.66 20.35
N ILE A 186 7.52 -6.81 20.50
CA ILE A 186 7.14 -7.83 21.49
C ILE A 186 7.15 -7.24 22.91
N ILE A 187 8.21 -6.51 23.28
CA ILE A 187 8.33 -5.88 24.60
C ILE A 187 7.21 -4.84 24.82
N LYS A 188 6.96 -3.97 23.82
CA LYS A 188 5.87 -2.99 23.88
C LYS A 188 4.50 -3.64 24.02
N SER A 189 4.24 -4.74 23.31
CA SER A 189 2.97 -5.47 23.37
C SER A 189 2.69 -6.06 24.77
N ARG A 190 3.74 -6.32 25.55
CA ARG A 190 3.66 -6.74 26.96
C ARG A 190 3.57 -5.57 27.94
N GLY A 191 3.61 -4.33 27.46
CA GLY A 191 3.47 -3.11 28.26
C GLY A 191 4.77 -2.59 28.90
N GLU A 192 5.94 -3.12 28.54
CA GLU A 192 7.23 -2.59 29.00
C GLU A 192 7.86 -1.63 27.97
N ASP A 193 8.67 -0.67 28.45
CA ASP A 193 9.41 0.26 27.58
C ASP A 193 10.78 -0.35 27.17
N PRO A 194 11.02 -0.62 25.87
CA PRO A 194 12.30 -1.16 25.39
C PRO A 194 13.51 -0.30 25.77
N SER A 195 13.34 1.02 25.88
CA SER A 195 14.42 1.97 26.19
C SER A 195 15.08 1.71 27.54
N LYS A 196 14.37 1.04 28.46
CA LYS A 196 14.87 0.69 29.79
C LYS A 196 16.08 -0.25 29.70
N TYR A 197 15.98 -1.30 28.88
CA TYR A 197 17.03 -2.32 28.76
C TYR A 197 18.28 -1.79 28.06
N LEU A 198 18.11 -0.87 27.10
CA LEU A 198 19.24 -0.22 26.45
C LEU A 198 20.00 0.69 27.42
N LYS A 199 19.30 1.46 28.28
CA LYS A 199 19.94 2.35 29.25
C LYS A 199 20.82 1.60 30.25
N GLU A 200 20.36 0.46 30.75
CA GLU A 200 21.13 -0.39 31.64
C GLU A 200 22.45 -0.85 30.98
N HIS A 201 22.39 -1.20 29.70
CA HIS A 201 23.57 -1.64 28.94
C HIS A 201 24.52 -0.49 28.54
N ILE A 202 23.99 0.69 28.25
CA ILE A 202 24.79 1.89 27.93
C ILE A 202 25.53 2.38 29.18
N MET A 203 24.87 2.37 30.35
CA MET A 203 25.51 2.70 31.63
C MET A 203 26.62 1.71 32.01
N ALA A 204 26.57 0.48 31.49
CA ALA A 204 27.60 -0.54 31.70
C ALA A 204 28.84 -0.41 30.78
N GLY A 205 28.94 0.64 29.95
CA GLY A 205 30.20 1.07 29.34
C GLY A 205 30.29 1.03 27.81
N LYS A 206 29.20 0.81 27.06
CA LYS A 206 29.18 0.92 25.59
C LYS A 206 28.33 2.11 25.14
N ALA A 207 28.96 3.11 24.52
CA ALA A 207 28.28 4.34 24.06
C ALA A 207 27.53 4.18 22.73
N ILE A 208 27.84 3.15 21.94
CA ILE A 208 27.20 2.84 20.65
C ILE A 208 27.01 1.32 20.60
N LEU A 209 25.77 0.86 20.43
CA LEU A 209 25.42 -0.55 20.25
C LEU A 209 25.24 -0.83 18.76
N SER A 210 25.73 -1.97 18.29
CA SER A 210 25.39 -2.48 16.96
C SER A 210 23.94 -3.01 16.93
N GLU A 211 23.37 -3.17 15.74
CA GLU A 211 22.02 -3.77 15.58
C GLU A 211 21.93 -5.18 16.18
N GLU A 212 23.03 -5.95 16.11
CA GLU A 212 23.12 -7.29 16.70
C GLU A 212 23.15 -7.23 18.23
N GLU A 213 23.91 -6.31 18.80
CA GLU A 213 23.99 -6.10 20.25
C GLU A 213 22.65 -5.62 20.83
N GLU A 214 21.93 -4.73 20.12
CA GLU A 214 20.56 -4.35 20.51
C GLU A 214 19.62 -5.57 20.53
N ALA A 215 19.68 -6.41 19.49
CA ALA A 215 18.85 -7.60 19.41
C ALA A 215 19.15 -8.60 20.55
N GLU A 216 20.42 -8.78 20.93
CA GLU A 216 20.82 -9.62 22.06
C GLU A 216 20.25 -9.12 23.39
N VAL A 217 20.33 -7.80 23.63
CA VAL A 217 19.78 -7.17 24.84
C VAL A 217 18.28 -7.41 24.94
N TYR A 218 17.53 -7.19 23.86
CA TYR A 218 16.09 -7.44 23.86
C TYR A 218 15.74 -8.92 23.97
N ALA A 219 16.49 -9.81 23.30
CA ALA A 219 16.28 -11.25 23.39
C ALA A 219 16.48 -11.75 24.82
N ARG A 220 17.52 -11.27 25.51
CA ARG A 220 17.77 -11.59 26.91
C ARG A 220 16.66 -11.08 27.83
N ALA A 221 16.21 -9.84 27.63
CA ALA A 221 15.09 -9.28 28.40
C ALA A 221 13.82 -10.13 28.25
N ILE A 222 13.47 -10.51 27.02
CA ILE A 222 12.32 -11.38 26.73
C ILE A 222 12.49 -12.76 27.39
N TRP A 223 13.69 -13.33 27.33
CA TRP A 223 13.95 -14.63 27.97
C TRP A 223 13.78 -14.59 29.49
N GLU A 224 14.28 -13.53 30.14
CA GLU A 224 14.09 -13.33 31.58
C GLU A 224 12.62 -13.14 31.96
N MET A 225 11.83 -12.44 31.14
CA MET A 225 10.37 -12.33 31.33
C MET A 225 9.70 -13.70 31.24
N LEU A 226 9.98 -14.47 30.18
CA LEU A 226 9.40 -15.80 29.99
C LEU A 226 9.76 -16.74 31.15
N LYS A 227 10.99 -16.63 31.66
CA LYS A 227 11.44 -17.40 32.83
C LYS A 227 10.66 -17.02 34.08
N ARG A 228 10.39 -15.73 34.32
CA ARG A 228 9.56 -15.27 35.45
C ARG A 228 8.13 -15.79 35.33
N ASP A 229 7.52 -15.71 34.15
CA ASP A 229 6.17 -16.20 33.89
C ASP A 229 6.06 -17.72 34.16
N GLN A 230 7.02 -18.49 33.64
CA GLN A 230 7.09 -19.94 33.89
C GLN A 230 7.25 -20.26 35.38
N MET A 231 8.16 -19.58 36.08
CA MET A 231 8.34 -19.77 37.51
C MET A 231 7.09 -19.41 38.33
N ALA A 232 6.40 -18.32 37.98
CA ALA A 232 5.15 -17.93 38.63
C ALA A 232 4.05 -18.98 38.43
N SER A 233 3.91 -19.53 37.22
CA SER A 233 2.96 -20.61 36.93
C SER A 233 3.26 -21.90 37.71
N LEU A 234 4.54 -22.27 37.86
CA LEU A 234 4.95 -23.46 38.61
C LEU A 234 4.64 -23.31 40.12
N ILE A 235 4.86 -22.13 40.68
CA ILE A 235 4.57 -21.82 42.09
C ILE A 235 3.05 -21.80 42.33
N GLY A 236 2.26 -21.20 41.43
CA GLY A 236 0.79 -21.22 41.50
C GLY A 236 0.22 -22.65 41.42
N SER A 237 0.84 -23.52 40.63
CA SER A 237 0.46 -24.93 40.48
C SER A 237 0.76 -25.79 41.71
N GLN A 238 1.76 -25.43 42.51
CA GLN A 238 2.07 -26.10 43.78
C GLN A 238 1.12 -25.67 44.89
N CYS A 239 0.70 -24.41 44.91
CA CYS A 239 -0.23 -23.88 45.92
C CYS A 239 -1.65 -24.48 45.80
N GLN A 240 -2.09 -24.83 44.58
CA GLN A 240 -3.39 -25.48 44.34
C GLN A 240 -3.41 -26.99 44.63
N ARG A 241 -2.27 -27.66 44.85
CA ARG A 241 -2.20 -29.10 45.20
C ARG A 241 -2.13 -29.36 46.71
N THR A 242 -2.05 -28.30 47.51
CA THR A 242 -1.94 -28.34 48.98
C THR A 242 -3.22 -27.92 49.71
N THR A 243 -4.34 -27.80 49.00
CA THR A 243 -5.70 -27.64 49.54
C THR A 243 -6.54 -28.84 49.14
#